data_AF-A0A7S0C4H6-F1
#
_entry.id   AF-A0A7S0C4H6-F1
#
_cell.length_a   1.000
_cell.length_b   1.000
_cell.length_c   1.000
_cell.angle_alpha   90.00
_cell.angle_beta   90.00
_cell.angle_gamma   90.00
#
_symmetry.space_group_name_H-M   'P 1'
#
loop_
_entity.id
_entity.type
_entity.pdbx_description
1 polymer ?
#
loop_
_entity_poly.entity_id
_entity_poly.type
_entity_poly.pdbx_seq_one_letter_code
_entity_poly.pdbx_strand_id
1 'polypeptide(L)'
;KMQFSLGWFLDPIIRGEYPAVMVEFAGDHLPVFSRKESSVLKGSYDLFMLNHYTSNLITPCDSIESNTPCEDLSPGWFRDMAIDSRLPPGARLSSVNEHGEHNCEWFGGYPEGYLETIRWMHRKDVHAEILLTENGWC
;
A
#
# COMPACT_ATOMS: atom_id res chain seq x y z
N LYS A 1 -0.21 6.66 0.87
CA LYS A 1 -0.54 5.21 0.86
C LYS A 1 0.25 4.36 -0.15
N MET A 2 -0.01 4.43 -1.46
CA MET A 2 0.58 3.47 -2.43
C MET A 2 2.12 3.37 -2.40
N GLN A 3 2.81 4.52 -2.25
CA GLN A 3 4.28 4.55 -2.18
C GLN A 3 4.84 3.89 -0.91
N PHE A 4 4.11 3.91 0.20
CA PHE A 4 4.49 3.25 1.46
C PHE A 4 3.97 1.80 1.57
N SER A 5 3.32 1.28 0.52
CA SER A 5 2.85 -0.11 0.47
C SER A 5 3.51 -0.82 -0.72
N LEU A 6 2.94 -0.72 -1.93
CA LEU A 6 3.53 -1.35 -3.12
C LEU A 6 4.82 -0.65 -3.56
N GLY A 7 4.85 0.69 -3.56
CA GLY A 7 6.00 1.46 -4.03
C GLY A 7 7.27 1.21 -3.23
N TRP A 8 7.15 0.92 -1.93
CA TRP A 8 8.28 0.61 -1.06
C TRP A 8 9.09 -0.56 -1.61
N PHE A 9 8.45 -1.55 -2.23
CA PHE A 9 9.14 -2.69 -2.82
C PHE A 9 9.33 -2.57 -4.33
N LEU A 10 8.33 -2.02 -5.04
CA LEU A 10 8.39 -1.89 -6.50
C LEU A 10 9.46 -0.91 -6.97
N ASP A 11 9.58 0.27 -6.35
CA ASP A 11 10.56 1.26 -6.83
C ASP A 11 12.00 0.75 -6.64
N PRO A 12 12.38 0.08 -5.53
CA PRO A 12 13.69 -0.54 -5.42
C PRO A 12 13.98 -1.62 -6.47
N ILE A 13 13.05 -2.53 -6.75
CA ILE A 13 13.31 -3.57 -7.76
C ILE A 13 13.27 -3.03 -9.19
N ILE A 14 12.62 -1.90 -9.45
CA ILE A 14 12.58 -1.26 -10.79
C ILE A 14 13.78 -0.33 -10.99
N ARG A 15 14.11 0.47 -9.98
CA ARG A 15 15.01 1.63 -10.10
C ARG A 15 16.27 1.52 -9.25
N GLY A 16 16.27 0.66 -8.24
CA GLY A 16 17.33 0.55 -7.24
C GLY A 16 17.23 1.60 -6.12
N GLU A 17 16.10 2.29 -6.00
CA GLU A 17 15.90 3.42 -5.09
C GLU A 17 14.51 3.37 -4.45
N TYR A 18 14.37 3.88 -3.22
CA TYR A 18 13.07 4.05 -2.58
C TYR A 18 12.25 5.17 -3.25
N PRO A 19 10.90 5.16 -3.14
CA PRO A 19 10.08 6.27 -3.60
C PRO A 19 10.49 7.59 -2.93
N ALA A 20 10.61 8.67 -3.71
CA ALA A 20 11.01 9.99 -3.18
C ALA A 20 10.16 10.48 -2.00
N VAL A 21 8.83 10.30 -2.07
CA VAL A 21 7.90 10.64 -0.98
C VAL A 21 8.20 9.84 0.29
N MET A 22 8.64 8.58 0.16
CA MET A 22 8.98 7.77 1.32
C MET A 22 10.28 8.26 1.96
N VAL A 23 11.28 8.64 1.15
CA VAL A 23 12.53 9.26 1.65
C VAL A 23 12.24 10.57 2.39
N GLU A 24 11.37 11.41 1.84
CA GLU A 24 10.98 12.70 2.44
C GLU A 24 10.29 12.52 3.79
N PHE A 25 9.34 11.59 3.89
CA PHE A 25 8.48 11.45 5.07
C PHE A 25 9.07 10.54 6.15
N ALA A 26 9.78 9.47 5.78
CA ALA A 26 10.42 8.57 6.75
C ALA A 26 11.80 9.07 7.19
N GLY A 27 12.49 9.88 6.37
CA GLY A 27 13.77 10.47 6.68
C GLY A 27 14.79 9.44 7.20
N ASP A 28 15.35 9.71 8.37
CA ASP A 28 16.38 8.88 9.01
C ASP A 28 15.88 7.49 9.44
N HIS A 29 14.57 7.24 9.48
CA HIS A 29 14.01 5.90 9.72
C HIS A 29 14.21 4.98 8.50
N LEU A 30 14.48 5.53 7.32
CA LEU A 30 14.66 4.77 6.09
C LEU A 30 16.15 4.57 5.80
N PRO A 31 16.67 3.32 5.77
CA PRO A 31 18.06 3.08 5.45
C PRO A 31 18.38 3.52 4.02
N VAL A 32 19.64 3.87 3.76
CA VAL A 32 20.11 4.22 2.41
C VAL A 32 20.80 3.02 1.80
N PHE A 33 20.37 2.61 0.60
CA PHE A 33 21.06 1.56 -0.13
C PHE A 33 22.47 2.02 -0.53
N SER A 34 23.45 1.15 -0.29
CA SER A 34 24.75 1.27 -0.94
C SER A 34 24.60 1.13 -2.46
N ARG A 35 25.60 1.63 -3.21
CA ARG A 35 25.63 1.46 -4.66
C ARG A 35 25.55 0.00 -5.09
N LYS A 36 26.15 -0.91 -4.31
CA LYS A 36 26.13 -2.36 -4.58
C LYS A 36 24.72 -2.93 -4.38
N GLU A 37 24.05 -2.61 -3.28
CA GLU A 37 22.68 -3.08 -3.03
C GLU A 37 21.70 -2.56 -4.07
N SER A 38 21.77 -1.25 -4.37
CA SER A 38 20.97 -0.62 -5.42
C SER A 38 21.13 -1.31 -6.77
N SER A 39 22.37 -1.66 -7.14
CA SER A 39 22.65 -2.38 -8.39
C SER A 39 22.13 -3.82 -8.44
N VAL A 40 22.01 -4.48 -7.28
CA VAL A 40 21.48 -5.85 -7.19
C VAL A 40 19.95 -5.85 -7.30
N LEU A 41 19.30 -4.85 -6.72
CA LEU A 41 17.84 -4.72 -6.74
C LEU A 41 17.31 -4.25 -8.10
N LYS A 42 18.01 -3.31 -8.75
CA LYS A 42 17.53 -2.73 -10.00
C LYS A 42 17.37 -3.79 -11.10
N GLY A 43 16.14 -3.95 -11.58
CA GLY A 43 15.74 -4.93 -12.59
C GLY A 43 15.59 -6.36 -12.06
N SER A 44 15.53 -6.57 -10.73
CA SER A 44 15.48 -7.90 -10.13
C SER A 44 14.07 -8.51 -10.11
N TYR A 45 13.38 -8.51 -11.26
CA TYR A 45 12.04 -9.09 -11.41
C TYR A 45 11.78 -9.49 -12.87
N ASP A 46 10.95 -10.51 -13.05
CA ASP A 46 10.44 -10.92 -14.37
C ASP A 46 8.97 -10.50 -14.58
N LEU A 47 8.17 -10.51 -13.51
CA LEU A 47 6.76 -10.11 -13.50
C LEU A 47 6.37 -9.55 -12.12
N PHE A 48 5.25 -8.84 -12.05
CA PHE A 48 4.65 -8.42 -10.79
C PHE A 48 3.55 -9.39 -10.36
N MET A 49 3.71 -9.98 -9.17
CA MET A 49 2.70 -10.82 -8.53
C MET A 49 1.94 -9.99 -7.50
N LEU A 50 0.63 -9.84 -7.72
CA LEU A 50 -0.23 -8.96 -6.93
C LEU A 50 -1.21 -9.79 -6.10
N ASN A 51 -1.16 -9.61 -4.78
CA ASN A 51 -2.26 -9.96 -3.89
C ASN A 51 -3.13 -8.71 -3.72
N HIS A 52 -4.39 -8.78 -4.14
CA HIS A 52 -5.32 -7.66 -4.00
C HIS A 52 -6.61 -8.12 -3.35
N TYR A 53 -6.93 -7.47 -2.24
CA TYR A 53 -8.03 -7.87 -1.36
C TYR A 53 -8.95 -6.72 -1.00
N THR A 54 -8.37 -5.53 -0.79
CA THR A 54 -9.08 -4.35 -0.32
C THR A 54 -8.51 -3.09 -0.97
N SER A 55 -9.32 -2.04 -1.00
CA SER A 55 -8.90 -0.69 -1.31
C SER A 55 -9.43 0.24 -0.23
N ASN A 56 -8.61 1.21 0.17
CA ASN A 56 -8.93 2.13 1.25
C ASN A 56 -9.14 3.55 0.73
N LEU A 57 -10.07 4.26 1.36
CA LEU A 57 -10.17 5.71 1.26
C LEU A 57 -9.16 6.32 2.23
N ILE A 58 -8.35 7.26 1.72
CA ILE A 58 -7.22 7.83 2.45
C ILE A 58 -7.43 9.32 2.66
N THR A 59 -7.19 9.79 3.88
CA THR A 59 -7.23 11.20 4.26
C THR A 59 -5.92 11.54 4.99
N PRO A 60 -5.29 12.71 4.78
CA PRO A 60 -4.18 13.17 5.63
C PRO A 60 -4.60 13.18 7.11
N CYS A 61 -3.74 12.75 8.03
CA CYS A 61 -4.12 12.65 9.44
C CYS A 61 -4.38 14.00 10.12
N ASP A 62 -3.90 15.09 9.54
CA ASP A 62 -4.06 16.47 9.99
C ASP A 62 -5.26 17.20 9.35
N SER A 63 -5.98 16.53 8.45
CA SER A 63 -7.20 17.07 7.85
C SER A 63 -8.39 16.98 8.80
N ILE A 64 -9.34 17.91 8.67
CA ILE A 64 -10.55 17.95 9.52
C ILE A 64 -11.47 16.75 9.27
N GLU A 65 -11.32 16.10 8.12
CA GLU A 65 -12.07 14.92 7.70
C GLU A 65 -11.45 13.61 8.21
N SER A 66 -10.29 13.69 8.87
CA SER A 66 -9.60 12.55 9.49
C SER A 66 -10.36 12.09 10.73
N ASN A 67 -10.57 10.77 10.83
CA ASN A 67 -11.08 10.13 12.05
C ASN A 67 -9.95 9.70 12.98
N THR A 68 -8.68 9.83 12.56
CA THR A 68 -7.50 9.41 13.33
C THR A 68 -6.46 10.53 13.28
N PRO A 69 -6.40 11.36 14.34
CA PRO A 69 -5.39 12.40 14.46
C PRO A 69 -3.97 11.84 14.37
N CYS A 70 -3.03 12.66 13.89
CA CYS A 70 -1.64 12.22 13.72
C CYS A 70 -0.99 11.76 15.04
N GLU A 71 -1.38 12.34 16.18
CA GLU A 71 -0.88 11.92 17.50
C GLU A 71 -1.27 10.50 17.90
N ASP A 72 -2.38 9.98 17.37
CA ASP A 72 -2.90 8.64 17.68
C ASP A 72 -2.28 7.56 16.79
N LEU A 73 -1.61 7.96 15.70
CA LEU A 73 -0.90 7.02 14.82
C LEU A 73 0.28 6.38 15.56
N SER A 74 0.36 5.05 15.48
CA SER A 74 1.47 4.31 16.08
C SER A 74 2.83 4.78 15.51
N PRO A 75 3.87 4.91 16.35
CA PRO A 75 5.21 5.28 15.88
C PRO A 75 5.75 4.35 14.78
N GLY A 76 6.63 4.88 13.93
CA GLY A 76 7.17 4.17 12.77
C GLY A 76 6.26 4.30 11.54
N TRP A 77 6.10 3.22 10.79
CA TRP A 77 5.47 3.22 9.46
C TRP A 77 4.12 3.95 9.36
N PHE A 78 3.24 3.83 10.35
CA PHE A 78 1.94 4.52 10.35
C PHE A 78 2.13 6.03 10.48
N ARG A 79 2.95 6.48 11.43
CA ARG A 79 3.26 7.89 11.66
C ARG A 79 4.05 8.51 10.52
N ASP A 80 5.03 7.79 9.96
CA ASP A 80 5.79 8.24 8.79
C ASP A 80 4.85 8.46 7.59
N MET A 81 3.82 7.63 7.42
CA MET A 81 2.86 7.81 6.33
C MET A 81 1.87 8.96 6.56
N ALA A 82 1.60 9.31 7.82
CA ALA A 82 0.76 10.44 8.24
C ALA A 82 -0.64 10.47 7.59
N ILE A 83 -1.33 9.33 7.56
CA ILE A 83 -2.67 9.21 6.98
C ILE A 83 -3.65 8.47 7.87
N ASP A 84 -4.91 8.84 7.78
CA ASP A 84 -6.07 8.03 8.12
C ASP A 84 -6.47 7.16 6.93
N SER A 85 -6.80 5.89 7.20
CA SER A 85 -7.13 4.88 6.21
C SER A 85 -8.40 4.16 6.64
N ARG A 86 -9.45 4.30 5.84
CA ARG A 86 -10.77 3.73 6.12
C ARG A 86 -11.33 2.97 4.93
N LEU A 87 -12.35 2.17 5.17
CA LEU A 87 -13.07 1.53 4.07
C LEU A 87 -13.85 2.59 3.26
N PRO A 88 -13.80 2.53 1.92
CA PRO A 88 -14.62 3.41 1.08
C PRO A 88 -16.12 3.21 1.35
N PRO A 89 -16.95 4.25 1.22
CA PRO A 89 -18.39 4.09 1.20
C PRO A 89 -18.80 3.07 0.13
N GLY A 90 -19.67 2.13 0.50
CA GLY A 90 -20.11 1.05 -0.40
C GLY A 90 -19.17 -0.14 -0.47
N ALA A 91 -18.04 -0.15 0.25
CA ALA A 91 -17.22 -1.34 0.39
C ALA A 91 -18.02 -2.48 1.04
N ARG A 92 -17.91 -3.68 0.49
CA ARG A 92 -18.48 -4.89 1.08
C ARG A 92 -17.72 -5.20 2.37
N LEU A 93 -18.42 -5.34 3.50
CA LEU A 93 -17.81 -5.73 4.78
C LEU A 93 -17.67 -7.24 4.90
N SER A 94 -16.66 -7.69 5.64
CA SER A 94 -16.37 -9.11 5.84
C SER A 94 -17.53 -9.86 6.52
N SER A 95 -17.56 -11.18 6.37
CA SER A 95 -18.55 -12.00 7.10
C SER A 95 -18.44 -11.79 8.61
N VAL A 96 -19.53 -12.08 9.30
CA VAL A 96 -19.62 -12.00 10.76
C VAL A 96 -19.69 -13.40 11.38
N ASN A 97 -19.20 -13.52 12.61
CA ASN A 97 -19.39 -14.71 13.43
C ASN A 97 -20.82 -14.76 14.02
N GLU A 98 -21.11 -15.78 14.82
CA GLU A 98 -22.42 -15.94 15.48
C GLU A 98 -22.78 -14.81 16.47
N HIS A 99 -21.79 -14.02 16.90
CA HIS A 99 -21.97 -12.85 17.76
C HIS A 99 -22.13 -11.54 16.99
N GLY A 100 -22.07 -11.58 15.65
CA GLY A 100 -22.16 -10.39 14.80
C GLY A 100 -20.86 -9.61 14.66
N GLU A 101 -19.73 -10.18 15.10
CA GLU A 101 -18.40 -9.55 14.99
C GLU A 101 -17.74 -9.95 13.65
N HIS A 102 -17.02 -9.03 13.03
CA HIS A 102 -16.40 -9.26 11.73
C HIS A 102 -15.23 -10.25 11.82
N ASN A 103 -15.24 -11.29 10.98
CA ASN A 103 -14.20 -12.32 10.94
C ASN A 103 -12.84 -11.79 10.41
N CYS A 104 -12.86 -10.74 9.57
CA CYS A 104 -11.66 -9.97 9.24
C CYS A 104 -11.97 -8.47 9.17
N GLU A 105 -11.72 -7.75 10.25
CA GLU A 105 -12.08 -6.33 10.38
C GLU A 105 -11.32 -5.40 9.42
N TRP A 106 -10.08 -5.74 9.06
CA TRP A 106 -9.26 -4.92 8.14
C TRP A 106 -9.72 -5.01 6.67
N PHE A 107 -10.64 -5.92 6.37
CA PHE A 107 -10.97 -6.35 5.03
C PHE A 107 -12.23 -5.68 4.49
N GLY A 108 -12.17 -5.16 3.26
CA GLY A 108 -13.32 -4.56 2.60
C GLY A 108 -13.26 -4.66 1.08
N GLY A 109 -14.32 -5.17 0.47
CA GLY A 109 -14.38 -5.45 -0.96
C GLY A 109 -14.77 -4.20 -1.71
N TYR A 110 -13.84 -3.67 -2.49
CA TYR A 110 -14.07 -2.49 -3.32
C TYR A 110 -13.49 -2.72 -4.73
N PRO A 111 -14.27 -3.36 -5.63
CA PRO A 111 -13.77 -3.84 -6.92
C PRO A 111 -13.14 -2.77 -7.82
N GLU A 112 -13.62 -1.53 -7.76
CA GLU A 112 -13.13 -0.42 -8.57
C GLU A 112 -11.65 -0.13 -8.28
N GLY A 113 -11.22 -0.32 -7.04
CA GLY A 113 -9.83 -0.08 -6.64
C GLY A 113 -8.83 -1.10 -7.19
N TYR A 114 -9.29 -2.29 -7.59
CA TYR A 114 -8.43 -3.31 -8.20
C TYR A 114 -7.86 -2.84 -9.54
N LEU A 115 -8.73 -2.33 -10.42
CA LEU A 115 -8.30 -1.85 -11.74
C LEU A 115 -7.37 -0.64 -11.63
N GLU A 116 -7.64 0.27 -10.69
CA GLU A 116 -6.77 1.42 -10.44
C GLU A 116 -5.41 0.99 -9.87
N THR A 117 -5.37 -0.05 -9.04
CA THR A 117 -4.12 -0.64 -8.55
C THR A 117 -3.29 -1.22 -9.69
N ILE A 118 -3.89 -2.02 -10.59
CA ILE A 118 -3.19 -2.57 -11.75
C ILE A 118 -2.67 -1.45 -12.65
N ARG A 119 -3.51 -0.45 -12.97
CA ARG A 119 -3.11 0.71 -13.78
C ARG A 119 -1.95 1.46 -13.15
N TRP A 120 -1.96 1.61 -11.83
CA TRP A 120 -0.86 2.24 -11.10
C TRP A 120 0.43 1.44 -11.18
N MET A 121 0.39 0.12 -11.00
CA MET A 121 1.55 -0.76 -11.14
C MET A 121 2.09 -0.77 -12.58
N HIS A 122 1.21 -0.87 -13.58
CA HIS A 122 1.60 -0.86 -14.99
C HIS A 122 2.28 0.44 -15.41
N ARG A 123 1.94 1.58 -14.79
CA ARG A 123 2.67 2.84 -15.03
C ARG A 123 4.09 2.85 -14.46
N LYS A 124 4.44 1.94 -13.55
CA LYS A 124 5.79 1.82 -12.99
C LYS A 124 6.74 1.14 -13.98
N ASP A 125 6.24 0.13 -14.68
CA ASP A 125 6.88 -0.50 -15.83
C ASP A 125 5.79 -1.06 -16.77
N VAL A 126 5.69 -0.49 -17.97
CA VAL A 126 4.67 -0.87 -18.96
C VAL A 126 5.00 -2.18 -19.70
N HIS A 127 6.22 -2.70 -19.52
CA HIS A 127 6.65 -3.95 -20.12
C HIS A 127 6.48 -5.15 -19.17
N ALA A 128 6.32 -4.89 -17.86
CA ALA A 128 6.11 -5.93 -16.87
C ALA A 128 4.69 -6.50 -16.96
N GLU A 129 4.58 -7.82 -17.00
CA GLU A 129 3.31 -8.52 -16.81
C GLU A 129 2.87 -8.44 -15.34
N ILE A 130 1.56 -8.44 -15.11
CA ILE A 130 0.97 -8.40 -13.77
C ILE A 130 0.04 -9.61 -13.62
N LEU A 131 0.35 -10.46 -12.65
CA LEU A 131 -0.45 -11.63 -12.30
C LEU A 131 -1.17 -11.40 -10.97
N LEU A 132 -2.49 -11.57 -10.94
CA LEU A 132 -3.25 -11.65 -9.70
C LEU A 132 -3.01 -13.02 -9.06
N THR A 133 -2.29 -13.04 -7.94
CA THR A 133 -1.90 -14.28 -7.26
C THR A 133 -2.80 -14.61 -6.09
N GLU A 134 -3.40 -13.61 -5.47
CA GLU A 134 -4.44 -13.82 -4.47
C GLU A 134 -5.55 -12.76 -4.55
N ASN A 135 -6.77 -13.24 -4.47
CA ASN A 135 -7.99 -12.50 -4.20
C ASN A 135 -9.00 -13.46 -3.58
N GLY A 136 -9.80 -13.01 -2.64
CA GLY A 136 -10.72 -13.87 -1.91
C GLY A 136 -11.70 -13.06 -1.09
N TRP A 137 -12.48 -13.74 -0.27
CA TRP A 137 -13.41 -13.12 0.66
C TRP A 137 -13.43 -13.90 1.96
N CYS A 138 -13.32 -13.18 3.08
CA CYS A 138 -13.83 -13.62 4.36
C CYS A 138 -15.04 -12.73 4.68
#